data_AF-A0A3D4T9G4-F1
#
_entry.id   AF-A0A3D4T9G4-F1
#
_cell.length_a   1.000
_cell.length_b   1.000
_cell.length_c   1.000
_cell.angle_alpha   90.00
_cell.angle_beta   90.00
_cell.angle_gamma   90.00
#
_symmetry.space_group_name_H-M   'P 1'
#
loop_
_entity.id
_entity.type
_entity.pdbx_description
1 polymer ?
#
loop_
_entity_poly.entity_id
_entity_poly.type
_entity_poly.pdbx_seq_one_letter_code
_entity_poly.pdbx_strand_id
1 'polypeptide(L)'
;MLKSFSKTRAIFSILAVRAKRITRYSCLFLLLLPTHSCRDSNDPAEPTLTDNQWEALKWTDWGAGFATAGMGVVSFGIAAGASLAYYYDKLPEKSNIPNGTSEFIYNSKFPNEQIGVDHNNLCVKYLEKGYDELDYYKLFELAKEVRPDLKNEFDKLDISAAKKIVEDILDANFNTSVGRMEFVKKYSDLSGANLSSLSKQLDNLYYSSNNDILGQKVDSFINEIKSCGLPSKTEDKFRRSLPILKYSAQLWKR
;
A
#
# COMPACT_ATOMS: atom_id res chain seq x y z
N MET A 1 3.39 -34.03 50.97
CA MET A 1 2.30 -34.28 51.94
C MET A 1 1.92 -32.96 52.57
N LEU A 2 0.72 -32.43 52.31
CA LEU A 2 -0.05 -31.51 53.18
C LEU A 2 -1.36 -31.10 52.47
N LYS A 3 -2.48 -31.51 53.10
CA LYS A 3 -3.77 -30.80 53.30
C LYS A 3 -4.75 -30.56 52.14
N SER A 4 -5.71 -31.49 52.05
CA SER A 4 -7.18 -31.31 52.09
C SER A 4 -7.76 -29.91 52.36
N PHE A 5 -8.71 -29.47 51.53
CA PHE A 5 -9.93 -28.67 51.85
C PHE A 5 -10.98 -28.95 50.75
N SER A 6 -12.04 -29.74 51.00
CA SER A 6 -13.35 -29.43 51.61
C SER A 6 -14.28 -28.53 50.78
N LYS A 7 -15.40 -29.15 50.37
CA LYS A 7 -16.64 -28.63 49.79
C LYS A 7 -17.26 -27.47 50.59
N THR A 8 -17.93 -26.54 49.90
CA THR A 8 -19.30 -26.10 50.24
C THR A 8 -20.05 -25.59 49.00
N ARG A 9 -21.17 -26.24 48.67
CA ARG A 9 -22.22 -25.73 47.75
C ARG A 9 -23.18 -24.87 48.57
N ALA A 10 -23.56 -23.70 48.06
CA ALA A 10 -24.67 -22.93 48.60
C ALA A 10 -25.84 -22.92 47.60
N ILE A 11 -26.99 -23.27 48.13
CA ILE A 11 -28.33 -23.33 47.55
C ILE A 11 -28.97 -21.95 47.70
N PHE A 12 -29.73 -21.47 46.72
CA PHE A 12 -30.87 -20.60 47.00
C PHE A 12 -32.05 -20.92 46.09
N SER A 13 -33.21 -20.96 46.72
CA SER A 13 -34.48 -21.48 46.26
C SER A 13 -35.54 -20.39 46.39
N ILE A 14 -36.27 -20.20 45.28
CA ILE A 14 -37.75 -20.12 45.18
C ILE A 14 -38.50 -18.82 45.60
N LEU A 15 -39.53 -18.55 44.77
CA LEU A 15 -40.78 -17.76 44.89
C LEU A 15 -40.73 -16.35 44.29
N ALA A 16 -41.28 -16.10 43.09
CA ALA A 16 -42.67 -16.17 42.61
C ALA A 16 -43.58 -15.07 43.19
N VAL A 17 -44.27 -14.33 42.31
CA VAL A 17 -45.73 -14.10 42.29
C VAL A 17 -46.11 -13.22 41.08
N ARG A 18 -47.10 -13.70 40.32
CA ARG A 18 -47.85 -13.01 39.25
C ARG A 18 -48.95 -12.14 39.86
N ALA A 19 -49.34 -11.04 39.19
CA ALA A 19 -50.76 -10.78 38.84
C ALA A 19 -50.96 -9.50 37.99
N LYS A 20 -51.75 -9.67 36.91
CA LYS A 20 -52.87 -8.86 36.33
C LYS A 20 -52.77 -7.32 36.28
N ARG A 21 -53.43 -6.56 35.39
CA ARG A 21 -54.04 -6.61 34.03
C ARG A 21 -54.81 -5.27 33.93
N ILE A 22 -54.92 -4.67 32.73
CA ILE A 22 -55.91 -3.63 32.32
C ILE A 22 -55.52 -2.20 32.77
N THR A 23 -55.38 -1.19 31.89
CA THR A 23 -56.49 -0.48 31.22
C THR A 23 -56.02 0.27 29.96
N ARG A 24 -56.85 0.26 28.91
CA ARG A 24 -56.74 1.08 27.69
C ARG A 24 -57.14 2.53 27.99
N TYR A 25 -56.36 3.50 27.53
CA TYR A 25 -56.88 4.77 27.03
C TYR A 25 -56.07 5.22 25.81
N SER A 26 -56.78 5.39 24.70
CA SER A 26 -56.30 6.05 23.50
C SER A 26 -56.22 7.55 23.77
N CYS A 27 -55.08 8.18 23.50
CA CYS A 27 -55.05 9.59 23.13
C CYS A 27 -53.98 9.80 22.06
N LEU A 28 -54.44 10.31 20.94
CA LEU A 28 -53.72 10.69 19.74
C LEU A 28 -52.86 11.92 20.07
N PHE A 29 -51.53 11.81 19.99
CA PHE A 29 -50.64 12.96 19.81
C PHE A 29 -49.47 12.53 18.94
N LEU A 30 -49.59 12.86 17.64
CA LEU A 30 -48.46 13.00 16.73
C LEU A 30 -47.72 14.29 17.14
N LEU A 31 -46.41 14.20 17.37
CA LEU A 31 -45.38 15.13 16.84
C LEU A 31 -44.01 14.81 17.46
N LEU A 32 -43.14 14.22 16.63
CA LEU A 32 -41.69 14.42 16.53
C LEU A 32 -40.85 14.33 17.82
N LEU A 33 -40.41 13.12 18.16
CA LEU A 33 -39.16 12.93 18.91
C LEU A 33 -37.98 12.90 17.92
N PRO A 34 -36.88 13.61 18.18
CA PRO A 34 -35.65 13.39 17.44
C PRO A 34 -35.16 12.00 17.82
N THR A 35 -35.21 11.05 16.89
CA THR A 35 -34.40 9.84 17.02
C THR A 35 -32.95 10.28 16.99
N HIS A 36 -32.38 10.53 18.18
CA HIS A 36 -30.96 10.39 18.39
C HIS A 36 -30.65 8.93 18.07
N SER A 37 -30.41 8.69 16.78
CA SER A 37 -29.63 7.56 16.32
C SER A 37 -28.28 7.69 17.04
N CYS A 38 -28.17 7.05 18.21
CA CYS A 38 -26.90 6.50 18.64
C CYS A 38 -26.52 5.50 17.54
N ARG A 39 -25.83 6.02 16.53
CA ARG A 39 -25.07 5.20 15.61
C ARG A 39 -23.91 4.74 16.47
N ASP A 40 -24.07 3.57 17.08
CA ASP A 40 -22.93 2.80 17.59
C ASP A 40 -22.01 2.60 16.39
N SER A 41 -21.03 3.49 16.23
CA SER A 41 -19.91 3.33 15.31
C SER A 41 -18.98 2.28 15.91
N ASN A 42 -19.46 1.03 15.95
CA ASN A 42 -18.65 -0.15 16.19
C ASN A 42 -18.41 -0.88 14.86
N ASP A 43 -18.35 -0.14 13.74
CA ASP A 43 -17.58 -0.65 12.62
C ASP A 43 -16.14 -0.73 13.14
N PRO A 44 -15.52 -1.93 13.19
CA PRO A 44 -14.11 -2.03 13.54
C PRO A 44 -13.36 -1.08 12.60
N ALA A 45 -12.53 -0.20 13.17
CA ALA A 45 -11.68 0.68 12.38
C ALA A 45 -11.00 -0.19 11.32
N GLU A 46 -11.16 0.17 10.05
CA GLU A 46 -10.48 -0.52 8.96
C GLU A 46 -9.00 -0.65 9.35
N PRO A 47 -8.46 -1.87 9.40
CA PRO A 47 -7.11 -2.05 9.91
C PRO A 47 -6.15 -1.33 8.97
N THR A 48 -5.42 -0.34 9.52
CA THR A 48 -4.45 0.47 8.78
C THR A 48 -3.04 -0.07 8.97
N LEU A 49 -2.14 0.21 8.01
CA LEU A 49 -0.74 -0.16 8.13
C LEU A 49 -0.06 0.63 9.26
N THR A 50 0.83 -0.02 10.00
CA THR A 50 1.77 0.73 10.85
C THR A 50 2.69 1.60 9.99
N ASP A 51 3.23 2.69 10.55
CA ASP A 51 4.18 3.55 9.84
C ASP A 51 5.35 2.76 9.23
N ASN A 52 5.88 1.75 9.95
CA ASN A 52 6.97 0.91 9.46
C ASN A 52 6.55 0.03 8.27
N GLN A 53 5.32 -0.50 8.29
CA GLN A 53 4.81 -1.31 7.17
C GLN A 53 4.53 -0.42 5.96
N TRP A 54 3.93 0.75 6.17
CA TRP A 54 3.67 1.72 5.12
C TRP A 54 4.97 2.21 4.46
N GLU A 55 6.00 2.54 5.25
CA GLU A 55 7.33 2.88 4.76
C GLU A 55 7.97 1.74 3.96
N ALA A 56 8.05 0.55 4.54
CA ALA A 56 8.69 -0.58 3.87
C ALA A 56 8.01 -0.94 2.54
N LEU A 57 6.68 -0.88 2.49
CA LEU A 57 5.90 -1.20 1.31
C LEU A 57 6.16 -0.19 0.18
N LYS A 58 5.99 1.12 0.42
CA LYS A 58 6.20 2.12 -0.65
C LYS A 58 7.65 2.18 -1.16
N TRP A 59 8.64 1.91 -0.29
CA TRP A 59 10.05 1.84 -0.70
C TRP A 59 10.36 0.56 -1.48
N THR A 60 9.68 -0.55 -1.17
CA THR A 60 9.71 -1.77 -1.98
C THR A 60 9.16 -1.49 -3.39
N ASP A 61 8.02 -0.81 -3.50
CA ASP A 61 7.40 -0.47 -4.79
C ASP A 61 8.33 0.44 -5.61
N TRP A 62 8.86 1.49 -4.99
CA TRP A 62 9.82 2.39 -5.62
C TRP A 62 11.10 1.65 -6.04
N GLY A 63 11.65 0.79 -5.19
CA GLY A 63 12.87 0.05 -5.44
C GLY A 63 12.73 -0.85 -6.67
N ALA A 64 11.64 -1.61 -6.75
CA ALA A 64 11.32 -2.44 -7.91
C ALA A 64 11.12 -1.58 -9.17
N GLY A 65 10.39 -0.46 -9.07
CA GLY A 65 10.22 0.49 -10.15
C GLY A 65 11.54 1.07 -10.65
N PHE A 66 12.46 1.42 -9.75
CA PHE A 66 13.77 1.99 -10.07
C PHE A 66 14.71 0.97 -10.72
N ALA A 67 14.77 -0.24 -10.15
CA ALA A 67 15.59 -1.34 -10.68
C ALA A 67 15.17 -1.70 -12.11
N THR A 68 13.86 -1.65 -12.39
CA THR A 68 13.27 -2.08 -13.66
C THR A 68 12.94 -0.94 -14.62
N ALA A 69 13.18 0.33 -14.27
CA ALA A 69 12.84 1.47 -15.11
C ALA A 69 13.50 1.43 -16.51
N GLY A 70 14.62 0.72 -16.67
CA GLY A 70 15.25 0.47 -17.97
C GLY A 70 14.44 -0.44 -18.90
N MET A 71 13.45 -1.16 -18.38
CA MET A 71 12.52 -2.01 -19.12
C MET A 71 11.36 -1.20 -19.73
N GLY A 72 11.32 0.12 -19.50
CA GLY A 72 10.32 1.00 -20.06
C GLY A 72 9.10 1.12 -19.16
N VAL A 73 7.92 1.23 -19.78
CA VAL A 73 6.66 1.46 -19.07
C VAL A 73 6.18 0.23 -18.30
N VAL A 74 6.61 -1.00 -18.67
CA VAL A 74 6.22 -2.23 -17.95
C VAL A 74 6.78 -2.34 -16.53
N SER A 75 7.67 -1.42 -16.11
CA SER A 75 8.21 -1.37 -14.75
C SER A 75 7.12 -1.22 -13.68
N PHE A 76 5.97 -0.61 -14.01
CA PHE A 76 4.85 -0.52 -13.07
C PHE A 76 4.35 -1.91 -12.66
N GLY A 77 4.35 -2.87 -13.57
CA GLY A 77 3.86 -4.22 -13.32
C GLY A 77 4.75 -4.98 -12.34
N ILE A 78 6.07 -4.81 -12.47
CA ILE A 78 7.03 -5.45 -11.57
C ILE A 78 6.99 -4.78 -10.19
N ALA A 79 6.84 -3.44 -10.14
CA ALA A 79 6.62 -2.73 -8.90
C ALA A 79 5.33 -3.17 -8.19
N ALA A 80 4.23 -3.37 -8.93
CA ALA A 80 2.98 -3.90 -8.37
C ALA A 80 3.18 -5.32 -7.81
N GLY A 81 3.99 -6.13 -8.50
CA GLY A 81 4.41 -7.43 -7.99
C GLY A 81 5.19 -7.34 -6.68
N ALA A 82 6.04 -6.33 -6.52
CA ALA A 82 6.75 -6.09 -5.26
C ALA A 82 5.80 -5.66 -4.13
N SER A 83 4.85 -4.78 -4.46
CA SER A 83 3.78 -4.33 -3.56
C SER A 83 2.97 -5.50 -3.02
N LEU A 84 2.50 -6.37 -3.92
CA LEU A 84 1.70 -7.53 -3.59
C LEU A 84 2.54 -8.60 -2.87
N ALA A 85 3.81 -8.78 -3.23
CA ALA A 85 4.68 -9.73 -2.55
C ALA A 85 4.87 -9.32 -1.08
N TYR A 86 5.16 -8.04 -0.83
CA TYR A 86 5.22 -7.51 0.52
C TYR A 86 3.89 -7.67 1.27
N TYR A 87 2.77 -7.35 0.60
CA TYR A 87 1.43 -7.50 1.15
C TYR A 87 1.15 -8.95 1.60
N TYR A 88 1.41 -9.95 0.76
CA TYR A 88 1.10 -11.34 1.08
C TYR A 88 2.09 -12.00 2.05
N ASP A 89 3.37 -11.59 2.05
CA ASP A 89 4.42 -12.23 2.84
C ASP A 89 4.66 -11.55 4.20
N LYS A 90 4.55 -10.22 4.27
CA LYS A 90 5.00 -9.44 5.44
C LYS A 90 3.86 -8.85 6.27
N LEU A 91 2.62 -8.83 5.78
CA LEU A 91 1.48 -8.31 6.54
C LEU A 91 0.75 -9.43 7.31
N PRO A 92 0.64 -9.32 8.65
CA PRO A 92 0.08 -10.37 9.49
C PRO A 92 -1.46 -10.53 9.37
N GLU A 93 -2.17 -9.50 8.90
CA GLU A 93 -3.61 -9.52 8.68
C GLU A 93 -3.91 -9.07 7.24
N LYS A 94 -4.22 -10.04 6.36
CA LYS A 94 -4.54 -9.83 4.93
C LYS A 94 -5.88 -9.09 4.71
N SER A 95 -6.46 -8.50 5.74
CA SER A 95 -7.72 -7.74 5.71
C SER A 95 -7.52 -6.26 5.41
N ASN A 96 -6.28 -5.78 5.32
CA ASN A 96 -5.94 -4.38 5.02
C ASN A 96 -6.01 -4.11 3.50
N ILE A 97 -7.01 -4.66 2.82
CA ILE A 97 -7.27 -4.36 1.41
C ILE A 97 -7.52 -2.85 1.34
N PRO A 98 -6.82 -2.10 0.47
CA PRO A 98 -7.11 -0.70 0.25
C PRO A 98 -8.61 -0.53 -0.03
N ASN A 99 -9.35 0.05 0.91
CA ASN A 99 -10.75 0.35 0.67
C ASN A 99 -10.78 1.49 -0.34
N GLY A 100 -10.94 1.12 -1.61
CA GLY A 100 -10.61 1.94 -2.75
C GLY A 100 -10.99 1.27 -4.06
N THR A 101 -12.29 1.12 -4.28
CA THR A 101 -12.93 0.90 -5.60
C THR A 101 -12.75 2.09 -6.56
N SER A 102 -11.74 2.93 -6.35
CA SER A 102 -11.46 4.08 -7.22
C SER A 102 -10.43 3.66 -8.25
N GLU A 103 -10.87 3.38 -9.47
CA GLU A 103 -9.99 3.43 -10.63
C GLU A 103 -9.24 4.77 -10.59
N PHE A 104 -7.91 4.71 -10.48
CA PHE A 104 -7.08 5.90 -10.57
C PHE A 104 -7.14 6.36 -12.04
N ILE A 105 -7.67 7.58 -12.25
CA ILE A 105 -7.97 8.09 -13.59
C ILE A 105 -6.69 8.40 -14.35
N TYR A 106 -6.60 7.90 -15.59
CA TYR A 106 -5.52 8.20 -16.53
C TYR A 106 -5.40 9.70 -16.82
N ASN A 107 -4.21 10.28 -16.63
CA ASN A 107 -3.92 11.67 -16.98
C ASN A 107 -2.88 11.77 -18.11
N SER A 108 -3.37 11.93 -19.34
CA SER A 108 -2.55 11.97 -20.56
C SER A 108 -1.48 13.07 -20.60
N LYS A 109 -1.63 14.12 -19.77
CA LYS A 109 -0.69 15.26 -19.75
C LYS A 109 0.65 14.93 -19.10
N PHE A 110 0.71 13.86 -18.29
CA PHE A 110 1.90 13.48 -17.54
C PHE A 110 2.16 11.97 -17.68
N PRO A 111 2.68 11.50 -18.82
CA PRO A 111 2.85 10.06 -19.10
C PRO A 111 3.78 9.34 -18.11
N ASN A 112 4.67 10.06 -17.42
CA ASN A 112 5.49 9.48 -16.35
C ASN A 112 4.72 9.34 -15.03
N GLU A 113 3.79 10.24 -14.72
CA GLU A 113 2.90 10.08 -13.56
C GLU A 113 1.99 8.87 -13.73
N GLN A 114 1.62 8.56 -14.98
CA GLN A 114 0.77 7.43 -15.31
C GLN A 114 1.32 6.08 -14.84
N ILE A 115 2.64 5.92 -14.76
CA ILE A 115 3.26 4.68 -14.25
C ILE A 115 2.83 4.40 -12.80
N GLY A 116 2.70 5.45 -11.97
CA GLY A 116 2.22 5.30 -10.59
C GLY A 116 0.72 4.98 -10.52
N VAL A 117 -0.07 5.56 -11.42
CA VAL A 117 -1.50 5.26 -11.56
C VAL A 117 -1.71 3.79 -11.99
N ASP A 118 -0.99 3.34 -13.01
CA ASP A 118 -1.07 1.97 -13.54
C ASP A 118 -0.64 0.94 -12.50
N HIS A 119 0.42 1.25 -11.73
CA HIS A 119 0.84 0.46 -10.58
C HIS A 119 -0.34 0.22 -9.61
N ASN A 120 -0.98 1.29 -9.15
CA ASN A 120 -2.07 1.17 -8.18
C ASN A 120 -3.28 0.44 -8.78
N ASN A 121 -3.66 0.75 -10.01
CA ASN A 121 -4.76 0.08 -10.70
C ASN A 121 -4.52 -1.43 -10.80
N LEU A 122 -3.29 -1.84 -11.08
CA LEU A 122 -2.94 -3.27 -11.12
C LEU A 122 -3.02 -3.93 -9.74
N CYS A 123 -2.49 -3.30 -8.69
CA CYS A 123 -2.60 -3.82 -7.32
C CYS A 123 -4.07 -3.99 -6.89
N VAL A 124 -4.89 -2.96 -7.08
CA VAL A 124 -6.33 -2.99 -6.76
C VAL A 124 -7.01 -4.12 -7.53
N LYS A 125 -6.80 -4.17 -8.85
CA LYS A 125 -7.41 -5.20 -9.69
C LYS A 125 -6.99 -6.62 -9.30
N TYR A 126 -5.73 -6.82 -8.89
CA TYR A 126 -5.25 -8.11 -8.41
C TYR A 126 -5.96 -8.52 -7.10
N LEU A 127 -6.09 -7.58 -6.15
CA LEU A 127 -6.77 -7.82 -4.88
C LEU A 127 -8.28 -8.06 -5.06
N GLU A 128 -8.93 -7.36 -6.00
CA GLU A 128 -10.35 -7.56 -6.34
C GLU A 128 -10.63 -8.94 -6.93
N LYS A 129 -9.65 -9.59 -7.57
CA LYS A 129 -9.79 -10.99 -8.00
C LYS A 129 -9.84 -11.98 -6.82
N GLY A 130 -9.45 -11.56 -5.61
CA GLY A 130 -9.51 -12.38 -4.41
C GLY A 130 -8.52 -13.55 -4.43
N TYR A 131 -7.33 -13.37 -5.01
CA TYR A 131 -6.29 -14.38 -4.95
C TYR A 131 -5.72 -14.51 -3.53
N ASP A 132 -5.40 -15.73 -3.10
CA ASP A 132 -4.90 -15.99 -1.74
C ASP A 132 -3.40 -15.70 -1.56
N GLU A 133 -2.68 -15.65 -2.68
CA GLU A 133 -1.24 -15.44 -2.78
C GLU A 133 -0.87 -14.71 -4.09
N LEU A 134 0.39 -14.26 -4.18
CA LEU A 134 0.92 -13.66 -5.40
C LEU A 134 1.32 -14.72 -6.43
N ASP A 135 0.70 -14.63 -7.60
CA ASP A 135 1.01 -15.36 -8.81
C ASP A 135 1.38 -14.35 -9.91
N TYR A 136 2.65 -14.34 -10.30
CA TYR A 136 3.17 -13.38 -11.27
C TYR A 136 2.58 -13.58 -12.67
N TYR A 137 2.20 -14.80 -13.07
CA TYR A 137 1.55 -15.00 -14.36
C TYR A 137 0.19 -14.33 -14.37
N LYS A 138 -0.61 -14.56 -13.32
CA LYS A 138 -1.92 -13.90 -13.17
C LYS A 138 -1.78 -12.39 -13.06
N LEU A 139 -0.77 -11.90 -12.34
CA LEU A 139 -0.48 -10.47 -12.24
C LEU A 139 -0.21 -9.85 -13.62
N PHE A 140 0.67 -10.45 -14.42
CA PHE A 140 1.02 -9.90 -15.72
C PHE A 140 -0.07 -10.09 -16.77
N GLU A 141 -0.96 -11.08 -16.64
CA GLU A 141 -2.21 -11.11 -17.42
C GLU A 141 -3.13 -9.93 -17.07
N LEU A 142 -3.31 -9.62 -15.78
CA LEU A 142 -4.08 -8.44 -15.38
C LEU A 142 -3.42 -7.13 -15.82
N ALA A 143 -2.09 -7.07 -15.87
CA ALA A 143 -1.38 -5.89 -16.36
C ALA A 143 -1.74 -5.57 -17.83
N LYS A 144 -1.98 -6.60 -18.65
CA LYS A 144 -2.47 -6.45 -20.04
C LYS A 144 -3.90 -5.94 -20.09
N GLU A 145 -4.70 -6.17 -19.06
CA GLU A 145 -6.03 -5.57 -18.96
C GLU A 145 -5.98 -4.12 -18.49
N VAL A 146 -5.03 -3.76 -17.62
CA VAL A 146 -4.81 -2.37 -17.14
C VAL A 146 -4.22 -1.51 -18.25
N ARG A 147 -3.27 -2.06 -19.03
CA ARG A 147 -2.62 -1.39 -20.18
C ARG A 147 -2.64 -2.29 -21.42
N PRO A 148 -3.80 -2.40 -22.11
CA PRO A 148 -3.94 -3.22 -23.32
C PRO A 148 -3.00 -2.82 -24.45
N ASP A 149 -2.61 -1.54 -24.50
CA ASP A 149 -1.65 -1.02 -25.46
C ASP A 149 -0.22 -1.55 -25.24
N LEU A 150 0.08 -2.08 -24.05
CA LEU A 150 1.40 -2.65 -23.68
C LEU A 150 1.43 -4.18 -23.68
N LYS A 151 0.41 -4.83 -24.27
CA LYS A 151 0.28 -6.28 -24.25
C LYS A 151 1.53 -7.00 -24.77
N ASN A 152 2.08 -6.51 -25.89
CA ASN A 152 3.24 -7.13 -26.54
C ASN A 152 4.51 -7.02 -25.68
N GLU A 153 4.63 -5.97 -24.89
CA GLU A 153 5.73 -5.73 -23.97
C GLU A 153 5.63 -6.68 -22.77
N PHE A 154 4.42 -6.88 -22.23
CA PHE A 154 4.18 -7.86 -21.18
C PHE A 154 4.33 -9.31 -21.66
N ASP A 155 3.94 -9.64 -22.89
CA ASP A 155 4.12 -10.99 -23.46
C ASP A 155 5.60 -11.38 -23.62
N LYS A 156 6.49 -10.39 -23.72
CA LYS A 156 7.95 -10.59 -23.83
C LYS A 156 8.67 -10.56 -22.49
N LEU A 157 7.95 -10.29 -21.40
CA LEU A 157 8.55 -10.15 -20.08
C LEU A 157 9.07 -11.51 -19.60
N ASP A 158 10.34 -11.56 -19.21
CA ASP A 158 10.87 -12.70 -18.47
C ASP A 158 10.36 -12.65 -17.02
N ILE A 159 9.30 -13.42 -16.77
CA ILE A 159 8.64 -13.49 -15.47
C ILE A 159 9.58 -14.01 -14.38
N SER A 160 10.50 -14.91 -14.71
CA SER A 160 11.47 -15.44 -13.74
C SER A 160 12.47 -14.37 -13.33
N ALA A 161 12.95 -13.58 -14.30
CA ALA A 161 13.81 -12.43 -14.01
C ALA A 161 13.07 -11.36 -13.21
N ALA A 162 11.82 -11.06 -13.54
CA ALA A 162 10.99 -10.11 -12.78
C ALA A 162 10.80 -10.55 -11.33
N LYS A 163 10.46 -11.83 -11.11
CA LYS A 163 10.32 -12.40 -9.76
C LYS A 163 11.62 -12.28 -8.96
N LYS A 164 12.75 -12.66 -9.55
CA LYS A 164 14.06 -12.54 -8.89
C LYS A 164 14.39 -11.10 -8.50
N ILE A 165 14.05 -10.13 -9.35
CA ILE A 165 14.23 -8.72 -9.00
C ILE A 165 13.38 -8.37 -7.78
N VAL A 166 12.11 -8.78 -7.73
CA VAL A 166 11.25 -8.51 -6.56
C VAL A 166 11.81 -9.13 -5.29
N GLU A 167 12.28 -10.37 -5.33
CA GLU A 167 12.93 -11.03 -4.18
C GLU A 167 14.14 -10.21 -3.69
N ASP A 168 15.01 -9.77 -4.61
CA ASP A 168 16.15 -8.88 -4.32
C ASP A 168 15.72 -7.54 -3.67
N ILE A 169 14.53 -7.01 -4.00
CA ILE A 169 14.01 -5.76 -3.42
C ILE A 169 13.48 -6.00 -2.01
N LEU A 170 12.78 -7.11 -1.76
CA LEU A 170 12.21 -7.42 -0.45
C LEU A 170 13.28 -7.57 0.63
N ASP A 171 14.49 -7.98 0.24
CA ASP A 171 15.65 -8.11 1.12
C ASP A 171 16.48 -6.80 1.22
N ALA A 172 16.14 -5.76 0.46
CA ALA A 172 16.89 -4.52 0.45
C ALA A 172 16.62 -3.65 1.71
N ASN A 173 17.69 -3.09 2.27
CA ASN A 173 17.57 -2.22 3.44
C ASN A 173 17.31 -0.76 3.04
N PHE A 174 16.05 -0.37 2.97
CA PHE A 174 15.65 1.02 2.69
C PHE A 174 15.58 1.91 3.93
N ASN A 175 15.80 1.38 5.14
CA ASN A 175 15.58 2.12 6.40
C ASN A 175 16.71 3.07 6.77
N THR A 176 17.85 3.00 6.07
CA THR A 176 19.02 3.85 6.32
C THR A 176 19.43 4.60 5.06
N SER A 177 20.00 5.80 5.22
CA SER A 177 20.52 6.60 4.09
C SER A 177 21.58 5.83 3.30
N VAL A 178 22.43 5.08 4.01
CA VAL A 178 23.46 4.22 3.41
C VAL A 178 22.82 3.14 2.53
N GLY A 179 21.85 2.39 3.07
CA GLY A 179 21.19 1.32 2.32
C GLY A 179 20.43 1.83 1.08
N ARG A 180 19.74 2.97 1.18
CA ARG A 180 19.10 3.63 0.02
C ARG A 180 20.12 4.02 -1.05
N MET A 181 21.27 4.56 -0.65
CA MET A 181 22.33 4.95 -1.58
C MET A 181 23.04 3.74 -2.20
N GLU A 182 23.28 2.68 -1.44
CA GLU A 182 23.83 1.40 -1.94
C GLU A 182 22.88 0.75 -2.94
N PHE A 183 21.58 0.79 -2.68
CA PHE A 183 20.56 0.34 -3.63
C PHE A 183 20.63 1.09 -4.95
N VAL A 184 20.67 2.43 -4.91
CA VAL A 184 20.77 3.25 -6.13
C VAL A 184 22.06 2.93 -6.90
N LYS A 185 23.19 2.78 -6.21
CA LYS A 185 24.47 2.37 -6.82
C LYS A 185 24.42 0.99 -7.48
N LYS A 186 23.68 0.04 -6.89
CA LYS A 186 23.52 -1.31 -7.45
C LYS A 186 22.86 -1.28 -8.83
N TYR A 187 21.89 -0.39 -9.04
CA TYR A 187 21.08 -0.37 -10.25
C TYR A 187 21.38 0.78 -11.22
N SER A 188 22.30 1.69 -10.90
CA SER A 188 22.53 2.87 -11.73
C SER A 188 23.99 3.30 -11.76
N ASP A 189 24.37 3.92 -12.88
CA ASP A 189 25.62 4.66 -12.95
C ASP A 189 25.46 6.00 -12.23
N LEU A 190 26.39 6.30 -11.33
CA LEU A 190 26.48 7.55 -10.58
C LEU A 190 27.74 8.36 -10.92
N SER A 191 28.34 8.09 -12.08
CA SER A 191 29.45 8.89 -12.61
C SER A 191 29.07 10.38 -12.66
N GLY A 192 29.90 11.23 -12.03
CA GLY A 192 29.67 12.67 -11.95
C GLY A 192 28.58 13.14 -10.97
N ALA A 193 27.89 12.22 -10.29
CA ALA A 193 26.79 12.57 -9.40
C ALA A 193 27.26 13.26 -8.12
N ASN A 194 26.51 14.28 -7.69
CA ASN A 194 26.62 14.84 -6.35
C ASN A 194 25.92 13.90 -5.35
N LEU A 195 26.67 12.93 -4.84
CA LEU A 195 26.16 11.89 -3.93
C LEU A 195 25.55 12.44 -2.64
N SER A 196 26.06 13.57 -2.14
CA SER A 196 25.52 14.23 -0.93
C SER A 196 24.13 14.82 -1.21
N SER A 197 23.98 15.53 -2.33
CA SER A 197 22.68 16.06 -2.78
C SER A 197 21.67 14.94 -3.00
N LEU A 198 22.08 13.88 -3.70
CA LEU A 198 21.22 12.73 -3.96
C LEU A 198 20.79 12.03 -2.65
N SER A 199 21.71 11.77 -1.74
CA SER A 199 21.39 11.16 -0.44
C SER A 199 20.42 12.03 0.35
N LYS A 200 20.61 13.36 0.34
CA LYS A 200 19.71 14.29 1.01
C LYS A 200 18.31 14.26 0.41
N GLN A 201 18.18 14.19 -0.92
CA GLN A 201 16.89 14.07 -1.58
C GLN A 201 16.17 12.76 -1.22
N LEU A 202 16.89 11.63 -1.20
CA LEU A 202 16.33 10.34 -0.75
C LEU A 202 15.88 10.37 0.72
N ASP A 203 16.67 11.00 1.59
CA ASP A 203 16.33 11.15 3.00
C ASP A 203 15.12 12.07 3.20
N ASN A 204 15.05 13.15 2.42
CA ASN A 204 13.89 14.03 2.42
C ASN A 204 12.61 13.24 2.09
N LEU A 205 12.65 12.35 1.10
CA LEU A 205 11.52 11.49 0.78
C LEU A 205 11.20 10.52 1.92
N TYR A 206 12.21 9.85 2.48
CA TYR A 206 12.03 8.83 3.52
C TYR A 206 11.37 9.41 4.78
N TYR A 207 11.82 10.57 5.25
CA TYR A 207 11.28 11.21 6.46
C TYR A 207 10.02 12.05 6.19
N SER A 208 9.18 11.65 5.23
CA SER A 208 7.93 12.35 4.94
C SER A 208 6.82 11.89 5.86
N SER A 209 6.26 12.82 6.61
CA SER A 209 5.30 12.52 7.68
C SER A 209 3.88 12.22 7.22
N ASN A 210 3.55 12.41 5.94
CA ASN A 210 2.26 12.02 5.33
C ASN A 210 2.33 11.98 3.78
N ASN A 211 1.24 11.53 3.15
CA ASN A 211 1.11 11.37 1.70
C ASN A 211 1.25 12.69 0.94
N ASP A 212 0.66 13.78 1.43
CA ASP A 212 0.69 15.08 0.76
C ASP A 212 2.10 15.67 0.73
N ILE A 213 2.79 15.62 1.87
CA ILE A 213 4.19 16.07 2.02
C ILE A 213 5.10 15.20 1.15
N LEU A 214 4.89 13.88 1.13
CA LEU A 214 5.65 12.99 0.26
C LEU A 214 5.43 13.33 -1.22
N GLY A 215 4.19 13.55 -1.64
CA GLY A 215 3.86 13.94 -3.01
C GLY A 215 4.56 15.23 -3.44
N GLN A 216 4.53 16.26 -2.60
CA GLN A 216 5.23 17.52 -2.85
C GLN A 216 6.75 17.33 -2.96
N LYS A 217 7.35 16.51 -2.08
CA LYS A 217 8.79 16.22 -2.12
C LYS A 217 9.19 15.37 -3.32
N VAL A 218 8.34 14.43 -3.76
CA VAL A 218 8.53 13.70 -5.02
C VAL A 218 8.56 14.68 -6.19
N ASP A 219 7.57 15.57 -6.28
CA ASP A 219 7.48 16.53 -7.38
C ASP A 219 8.67 17.50 -7.37
N SER A 220 9.09 17.99 -6.19
CA SER A 220 10.31 18.80 -6.03
C SER A 220 11.55 18.03 -6.48
N PHE A 221 11.73 16.77 -6.05
CA PHE A 221 12.89 15.99 -6.45
C PHE A 221 12.92 15.74 -7.96
N ILE A 222 11.78 15.42 -8.59
CA ILE A 222 11.69 15.27 -10.06
C ILE A 222 12.11 16.55 -10.79
N ASN A 223 11.75 17.72 -10.27
CA ASN A 223 12.13 19.02 -10.86
C ASN A 223 13.60 19.35 -10.65
N GLU A 224 14.15 18.98 -9.49
CA GLU A 224 15.52 19.31 -9.09
C GLU A 224 16.55 18.23 -9.44
N ILE A 225 16.13 17.08 -9.96
CA ILE A 225 17.04 15.94 -10.14
C ILE A 225 18.28 16.23 -10.98
N LYS A 226 18.18 17.14 -11.96
CA LYS A 226 19.31 17.59 -12.77
C LYS A 226 20.41 18.24 -11.94
N SER A 227 20.06 18.89 -10.83
CA SER A 227 21.02 19.48 -9.89
C SER A 227 21.86 18.43 -9.16
N CYS A 228 21.45 17.15 -9.19
CA CYS A 228 22.24 16.05 -8.65
C CYS A 228 23.39 15.62 -9.59
N GLY A 229 23.47 16.16 -10.81
CA GLY A 229 24.55 15.84 -11.77
C GLY A 229 24.55 14.37 -12.20
N LEU A 230 23.38 13.73 -12.26
CA LEU A 230 23.25 12.33 -12.59
C LEU A 230 23.40 12.11 -14.11
N PRO A 231 23.93 10.96 -14.55
CA PRO A 231 23.83 10.55 -15.94
C PRO A 231 22.36 10.52 -16.39
N SER A 232 22.08 10.92 -17.64
CA SER A 232 20.70 11.03 -18.16
C SER A 232 19.87 9.76 -17.97
N LYS A 233 20.47 8.58 -18.21
CA LYS A 233 19.81 7.29 -17.99
C LYS A 233 19.39 7.09 -16.53
N THR A 234 20.19 7.55 -15.57
CA THR A 234 19.89 7.46 -14.15
C THR A 234 18.82 8.47 -13.75
N GLU A 235 18.87 9.69 -14.29
CA GLU A 235 17.78 10.66 -14.12
C GLU A 235 16.44 10.09 -14.61
N ASP A 236 16.42 9.46 -15.77
CA ASP A 236 15.22 8.85 -16.34
C ASP A 236 14.66 7.73 -15.46
N LYS A 237 15.52 6.95 -14.80
CA LYS A 237 15.08 5.92 -13.85
C LYS A 237 14.31 6.54 -12.68
N PHE A 238 14.87 7.57 -12.06
CA PHE A 238 14.19 8.29 -10.99
C PHE A 238 12.88 8.94 -11.46
N ARG A 239 12.87 9.59 -12.63
CA ARG A 239 11.65 10.21 -13.18
C ARG A 239 10.52 9.21 -13.42
N ARG A 240 10.86 7.96 -13.73
CA ARG A 240 9.88 6.87 -13.92
C ARG A 240 9.45 6.21 -12.62
N SER A 241 10.36 6.07 -11.65
CA SER A 241 10.07 5.34 -10.41
C SER A 241 9.51 6.20 -9.28
N LEU A 242 9.84 7.48 -9.21
CA LEU A 242 9.32 8.38 -8.17
C LEU A 242 7.79 8.54 -8.18
N PRO A 243 7.11 8.57 -9.35
CA PRO A 243 5.66 8.46 -9.37
C PRO A 243 5.12 7.20 -8.70
N ILE A 244 5.77 6.04 -8.86
CA ILE A 244 5.35 4.81 -8.16
C ILE A 244 5.40 5.01 -6.63
N LEU A 245 6.45 5.63 -6.10
CA LEU A 245 6.54 5.96 -4.67
C LEU A 245 5.36 6.82 -4.20
N LYS A 246 5.07 7.89 -4.95
CA LYS A 246 3.98 8.85 -4.67
C LYS A 246 2.62 8.18 -4.65
N TYR A 247 2.33 7.34 -5.64
CA TYR A 247 1.03 6.69 -5.78
C TYR A 247 0.88 5.48 -4.86
N SER A 248 1.94 4.69 -4.65
CA SER A 248 1.94 3.59 -3.68
C SER A 248 1.56 4.09 -2.28
N ALA A 249 2.15 5.20 -1.85
CA ALA A 249 1.79 5.87 -0.60
C ALA A 249 0.29 6.22 -0.47
N GLN A 250 -0.39 6.53 -1.58
CA GLN A 250 -1.82 6.82 -1.60
C GLN A 250 -2.69 5.56 -1.55
N LEU A 251 -2.24 4.49 -2.20
CA LEU A 251 -2.92 3.20 -2.21
C LEU A 251 -2.93 2.59 -0.81
N TRP A 252 -1.75 2.50 -0.21
CA TRP A 252 -1.56 1.84 1.07
C TRP A 252 -1.82 2.84 2.19
N LYS A 253 -3.00 2.74 2.81
CA LYS A 253 -3.40 3.63 3.90
C LYS A 253 -2.75 3.21 5.22
N ARG A 254 -2.35 4.22 5.99
CA ARG A 254 -1.83 4.15 7.35
C ARG A 254 -2.85 4.74 8.33
#